data_AF-A0A416U766-F1
#
_entry.id   AF-A0A416U766-F1
#
_cell.length_a   1.000
_cell.length_b   1.000
_cell.length_c   1.000
_cell.angle_alpha   90.00
_cell.angle_beta   90.00
_cell.angle_gamma   90.00
#
_symmetry.space_group_name_H-M   'P 1'
#
loop_
_entity.id
_entity.type
_entity.pdbx_description
1 polymer ?
#
loop_
_entity_poly.entity_id
_entity_poly.type
_entity_poly.pdbx_seq_one_letter_code
_entity_poly.pdbx_strand_id
1 'polypeptide(L)'
;MWDCVVAFQEFEFHTYSGLPYSYHMKYGRSGTYTKELWIDRREKSKSLVWSSVRAAYHKVLELQEESARPVVDRPKDLGDIRGITYIYGIFYAFGLLEMPEKAKEKLAMQTEVQKTPEK
;
A
#
# COMPACT_ATOMS: atom_id res chain seq x y z
N MET A 1 -13.81 -0.39 -3.45
CA MET A 1 -12.32 -0.35 -3.46
C MET A 1 -11.78 0.98 -3.99
N TRP A 2 -12.17 1.40 -5.20
CA TRP A 2 -11.71 2.69 -5.76
C TRP A 2 -12.01 3.87 -4.83
N ASP A 3 -13.24 4.00 -4.34
CA ASP A 3 -13.63 5.13 -3.49
C ASP A 3 -12.82 5.18 -2.19
N CYS A 4 -12.42 4.03 -1.63
CA CYS A 4 -11.53 3.98 -0.48
C CYS A 4 -10.14 4.53 -0.83
N VAL A 5 -9.56 4.08 -1.95
CA VAL A 5 -8.27 4.60 -2.42
C VAL A 5 -8.33 6.10 -2.68
N VAL A 6 -9.44 6.62 -3.18
CA VAL A 6 -9.62 8.07 -3.35
C VAL A 6 -9.75 8.79 -2.00
N ALA A 7 -10.53 8.24 -1.07
CA ALA A 7 -10.82 8.87 0.22
C ALA A 7 -9.60 8.94 1.15
N PHE A 8 -8.69 7.96 1.07
CA PHE A 8 -7.49 7.89 1.90
C PHE A 8 -6.22 8.39 1.19
N GLN A 9 -6.36 9.25 0.17
CA GLN A 9 -5.23 10.04 -0.31
C GLN A 9 -4.63 10.85 0.85
N GLU A 10 -3.32 11.11 0.82
CA GLU A 10 -2.56 11.84 1.85
C GLU A 10 -2.47 11.16 3.23
N PHE A 11 -3.19 10.06 3.45
CA PHE A 11 -3.00 9.25 4.66
C PHE A 11 -1.59 8.65 4.70
N GLU A 12 -0.99 8.58 5.88
CA GLU A 12 0.33 7.99 6.08
C GLU A 12 0.20 6.45 6.13
N PHE A 13 0.65 5.81 5.06
CA PHE A 13 0.78 4.37 4.98
C PHE A 13 2.22 3.96 5.22
N HIS A 14 2.40 2.69 5.57
CA HIS A 14 3.72 2.10 5.75
C HIS A 14 3.90 0.92 4.79
N THR A 15 5.08 0.84 4.18
CA THR A 15 5.44 -0.36 3.41
C THR A 15 5.69 -1.54 4.33
N TYR A 16 5.80 -2.74 3.77
CA TYR A 16 6.24 -3.95 4.50
C TYR A 16 7.54 -3.74 5.30
N SER A 17 8.43 -2.86 4.85
CA SER A 17 9.69 -2.53 5.51
C SER A 17 9.61 -1.31 6.44
N GLY A 18 8.41 -0.88 6.82
CA GLY A 18 8.18 0.26 7.72
C GLY A 18 8.50 1.64 7.15
N LEU A 19 8.64 1.77 5.83
CA LEU A 19 8.87 3.08 5.23
C LEU A 19 7.54 3.84 5.13
N PRO A 20 7.41 5.03 5.74
CA PRO A 20 6.23 5.85 5.60
C PRO A 20 6.15 6.42 4.18
N TYR A 21 4.93 6.49 3.66
CA TYR A 21 4.62 7.14 2.40
C TYR A 21 3.16 7.56 2.42
N SER A 22 2.83 8.55 1.60
CA SER A 22 1.45 8.87 1.25
C SER A 22 1.31 8.82 -0.26
N TYR A 23 0.10 9.01 -0.75
CA TYR A 23 -0.11 9.19 -2.18
C TYR A 23 -1.19 10.22 -2.45
N HIS A 24 -1.13 10.81 -3.62
CA HIS A 24 -2.20 11.63 -4.16
C HIS A 24 -2.55 11.14 -5.56
N MET A 25 -3.78 11.42 -5.98
CA MET A 25 -4.20 11.09 -7.33
C MET A 25 -3.74 12.14 -8.32
N LYS A 26 -3.33 11.68 -9.50
CA LYS A 26 -3.04 12.58 -10.60
C LYS A 26 -4.34 12.94 -11.34
N TYR A 27 -4.52 14.23 -11.52
CA TYR A 27 -5.62 14.79 -12.30
C TYR A 27 -5.11 15.15 -13.70
N GLY A 28 -5.87 14.77 -14.72
CA GLY A 28 -5.61 15.23 -16.09
C GLY A 28 -5.94 16.72 -16.23
N ARG A 29 -5.51 17.33 -17.35
CA ARG A 29 -5.79 18.75 -17.65
C ARG A 29 -7.29 19.09 -17.68
N SER A 30 -8.16 18.10 -17.88
CA SER A 30 -9.62 18.22 -17.89
C SER A 30 -10.28 18.00 -16.53
N GLY A 31 -9.50 17.85 -15.44
CA GLY A 31 -10.02 17.43 -14.13
C GLY A 31 -10.45 15.95 -14.09
N THR A 32 -10.24 15.20 -15.17
CA THR A 32 -10.56 13.77 -15.24
C THR A 32 -9.49 12.94 -14.55
N TYR A 33 -9.90 11.97 -13.73
CA TYR A 33 -8.99 11.04 -13.08
C TYR A 33 -8.14 10.27 -14.10
N THR A 34 -6.81 10.38 -14.00
CA THR A 34 -5.90 9.62 -14.86
C THR A 34 -5.76 8.16 -14.41
N LYS A 35 -6.35 7.81 -13.26
CA LYS A 35 -6.22 6.49 -12.62
C LYS A 35 -4.75 6.15 -12.32
N GLU A 36 -3.96 7.16 -11.97
CA GLU A 36 -2.59 7.02 -11.49
C GLU A 36 -2.48 7.58 -10.08
N LEU A 37 -1.83 6.83 -9.20
CA LEU A 37 -1.44 7.22 -7.85
C LEU A 37 0.01 7.70 -7.90
N TRP A 38 0.26 8.91 -7.42
CA TRP A 38 1.61 9.40 -7.18
C TRP A 38 1.98 9.15 -5.74
N ILE A 39 2.91 8.22 -5.52
CA ILE A 39 3.49 7.95 -4.22
C ILE A 39 4.46 9.08 -3.89
N ASP A 40 4.20 9.76 -2.79
CA ASP A 40 5.12 10.72 -2.23
C ASP A 40 6.09 10.01 -1.27
N ARG A 41 7.38 10.16 -1.56
CA ARG A 41 8.48 9.67 -0.76
C ARG A 41 9.58 10.71 -0.84
N ARG A 42 10.12 11.11 0.32
CA ARG A 42 11.07 12.21 0.64
C ARG A 42 12.07 12.71 -0.44
N GLU A 43 12.36 11.99 -1.53
CA GLU A 43 13.24 12.46 -2.60
C GLU A 43 12.85 12.03 -4.04
N LYS A 44 12.00 11.01 -4.26
CA LYS A 44 11.61 10.55 -5.60
C LYS A 44 10.18 10.01 -5.61
N SER A 45 9.27 10.75 -6.23
CA SER A 45 7.89 10.31 -6.41
C SER A 45 7.83 9.13 -7.39
N LYS A 46 7.01 8.13 -7.09
CA LYS A 46 6.76 6.99 -7.99
C LYS A 46 5.31 6.99 -8.44
N SER A 47 5.06 6.81 -9.74
CA SER A 47 3.72 6.59 -10.26
C SER A 47 3.32 5.11 -10.17
N LEU A 48 2.11 4.88 -9.69
CA LEU A 48 1.43 3.60 -9.58
C LEU A 48 0.15 3.66 -10.40
N VAL A 49 0.06 2.83 -11.43
CA VAL A 49 -1.13 2.77 -12.29
C VAL A 49 -2.24 1.95 -11.63
N TRP A 50 -3.50 2.35 -11.82
CA TRP A 50 -4.65 1.66 -11.25
C TRP A 50 -4.78 0.20 -11.70
N SER A 51 -4.29 -0.15 -12.90
CA SER A 51 -4.22 -1.55 -13.33
C SER A 51 -3.40 -2.42 -12.39
N SER A 52 -2.31 -1.90 -11.82
CA SER A 52 -1.50 -2.59 -10.82
C SER A 52 -2.27 -2.81 -9.51
N VAL A 53 -3.01 -1.80 -9.05
CA VAL A 53 -3.85 -1.91 -7.85
C VAL A 53 -4.95 -2.95 -8.05
N ARG A 54 -5.63 -2.93 -9.21
CA ARG A 54 -6.65 -3.94 -9.54
C ARG A 54 -6.07 -5.35 -9.63
N ALA A 55 -4.92 -5.51 -10.29
CA ALA A 55 -4.28 -6.82 -10.41
C ALA A 55 -3.96 -7.42 -9.04
N ALA A 56 -3.38 -6.61 -8.14
CA ALA A 56 -3.11 -7.03 -6.77
C ALA A 56 -4.41 -7.33 -6.00
N TYR A 57 -5.45 -6.50 -6.19
CA TYR A 57 -6.73 -6.69 -5.52
C TYR A 57 -7.41 -8.00 -5.93
N HIS A 58 -7.38 -8.36 -7.22
CA HIS A 58 -7.87 -9.66 -7.68
C HIS A 58 -7.14 -10.82 -7.01
N LYS A 59 -5.82 -10.72 -6.81
CA LYS A 59 -5.06 -11.74 -6.08
C LYS A 59 -5.45 -11.86 -4.62
N VAL A 60 -5.73 -10.73 -3.95
CA VAL A 60 -6.26 -10.79 -2.58
C VAL A 60 -7.65 -11.42 -2.55
N LEU A 61 -8.52 -11.11 -3.51
CA LEU A 61 -9.85 -11.72 -3.59
C LEU A 61 -9.78 -13.24 -3.77
N GLU A 62 -8.90 -13.74 -4.65
CA GLU A 62 -8.65 -15.18 -4.81
C GLU A 62 -8.25 -15.83 -3.47
N LEU A 63 -7.32 -15.21 -2.74
CA LEU A 63 -6.90 -15.69 -1.42
C LEU A 63 -8.01 -15.58 -0.36
N GLN A 64 -8.93 -14.62 -0.53
CA GLN A 64 -10.06 -14.42 0.37
C GLN A 64 -11.16 -15.48 0.24
N GLU A 65 -11.16 -16.27 -0.83
CA GLU A 65 -12.05 -17.42 -0.97
C GLU A 65 -11.77 -18.49 0.10
N GLU A 66 -10.51 -18.62 0.52
CA GLU A 66 -10.08 -19.58 1.55
C GLU A 66 -10.13 -18.99 2.96
N SER A 67 -9.82 -17.70 3.12
CA SER A 67 -9.79 -17.01 4.41
C SER A 67 -10.15 -15.54 4.27
N ALA A 68 -11.09 -15.04 5.07
CA ALA A 68 -11.52 -13.64 5.02
C ALA A 68 -10.37 -12.61 5.12
N ARG A 69 -9.27 -12.96 5.81
CA ARG A 69 -8.03 -12.17 5.85
C ARG A 69 -6.83 -13.10 5.64
N PRO A 70 -6.39 -13.29 4.39
CA PRO A 70 -5.27 -14.16 4.11
C PRO A 70 -3.98 -13.54 4.67
N VAL A 71 -3.14 -14.37 5.28
CA VAL A 71 -1.79 -13.97 5.69
C VAL A 71 -0.90 -14.07 4.46
N VAL A 72 -0.29 -12.95 4.08
CA VAL A 72 0.58 -12.89 2.89
C VAL A 72 1.99 -12.58 3.36
N ASP A 73 2.93 -13.51 3.20
CA ASP A 73 4.28 -13.38 3.78
C ASP A 73 5.05 -12.18 3.20
N ARG A 74 4.96 -11.97 1.88
CA ARG A 74 5.69 -10.90 1.19
C ARG A 74 4.82 -10.21 0.16
N PRO A 75 5.07 -8.91 -0.12
CA PRO A 75 4.38 -8.21 -1.21
C PRO A 75 4.44 -8.94 -2.55
N LYS A 76 5.56 -9.62 -2.86
CA LYS A 76 5.74 -10.35 -4.11
C LYS A 76 4.86 -11.60 -4.25
N ASP A 77 4.29 -12.09 -3.15
CA ASP A 77 3.38 -13.24 -3.18
C ASP A 77 2.01 -12.86 -3.77
N LEU A 78 1.69 -11.56 -3.82
CA LEU A 78 0.56 -11.02 -4.58
C LEU A 78 0.86 -10.90 -6.09
N GLY A 79 2.07 -11.27 -6.52
CA GLY A 79 2.52 -11.25 -7.91
C GLY A 79 3.61 -10.23 -8.21
N ASP A 80 4.23 -10.39 -9.38
CA ASP A 80 5.25 -9.46 -9.90
C ASP A 80 4.61 -8.19 -10.46
N ILE A 81 4.15 -7.33 -9.56
CA ILE A 81 3.44 -6.11 -9.88
C ILE A 81 4.32 -4.90 -9.54
N ARG A 82 4.45 -3.98 -10.49
CA ARG A 82 5.18 -2.73 -10.26
C ARG A 82 4.57 -1.96 -9.08
N GLY A 83 5.40 -1.66 -8.09
CA GLY A 83 4.99 -0.91 -6.90
C GLY A 83 4.13 -1.70 -5.91
N ILE A 84 4.13 -3.04 -6.01
CA ILE A 84 3.38 -3.93 -5.11
C ILE A 84 3.68 -3.68 -3.62
N THR A 85 4.90 -3.25 -3.28
CA THR A 85 5.29 -2.91 -1.91
C THR A 85 4.44 -1.80 -1.30
N TYR A 86 3.99 -0.82 -2.09
CA TYR A 86 3.09 0.24 -1.62
C TYR A 86 1.66 -0.30 -1.58
N ILE A 87 1.19 -0.96 -2.64
CA ILE A 87 -0.16 -1.53 -2.69
C ILE A 87 -0.42 -2.46 -1.50
N TYR A 88 0.57 -3.29 -1.16
CA TYR A 88 0.52 -4.17 0.01
C TYR A 88 0.28 -3.41 1.32
N GLY A 89 0.96 -2.28 1.52
CA GLY A 89 0.75 -1.42 2.69
C GLY A 89 -0.66 -0.83 2.75
N ILE A 90 -1.22 -0.42 1.60
CA ILE A 90 -2.61 0.04 1.50
C ILE A 90 -3.58 -1.08 1.87
N PHE A 91 -3.37 -2.29 1.34
CA PHE A 91 -4.26 -3.42 1.59
C PHE A 91 -4.23 -3.90 3.03
N TYR A 92 -3.05 -3.89 3.65
CA TYR A 92 -2.90 -4.15 5.07
C TYR A 92 -3.64 -3.09 5.92
N ALA A 93 -3.45 -1.80 5.62
CA ALA A 93 -4.14 -0.72 6.33
C ALA A 93 -5.67 -0.78 6.17
N PHE A 94 -6.16 -1.25 5.03
CA PHE A 94 -7.59 -1.48 4.79
C PHE A 94 -8.11 -2.81 5.36
N GLY A 95 -7.23 -3.63 5.96
CA GLY A 95 -7.60 -4.92 6.55
C GLY A 95 -8.03 -5.98 5.53
N LEU A 96 -7.58 -5.86 4.28
CA LEU A 96 -7.86 -6.82 3.21
C LEU A 96 -6.97 -8.07 3.30
N LEU A 97 -5.78 -7.93 3.86
CA LEU A 97 -4.83 -9.01 4.11
C LEU A 97 -4.12 -8.77 5.44
N GLU A 98 -3.46 -9.79 5.94
CA GLU A 98 -2.67 -9.72 7.17
C GLU A 98 -1.18 -9.96 6.88
N MET A 99 -0.31 -9.27 7.62
CA MET A 99 1.12 -9.55 7.61
C MET A 99 1.46 -10.72 8.57
N PRO A 100 2.57 -11.44 8.37
CA PRO A 100 3.08 -12.35 9.40
C PRO A 100 3.39 -11.60 10.70
N GLU A 101 3.17 -12.22 11.85
CA GLU A 101 3.44 -11.62 13.17
C GLU A 101 4.86 -11.01 13.27
N LYS A 102 5.88 -11.75 12.82
CA LYS A 102 7.27 -11.26 12.79
C LYS A 102 7.45 -9.97 11.97
N ALA A 103 6.69 -9.83 10.88
CA ALA A 103 6.71 -8.63 10.06
C ALA A 103 6.00 -7.47 10.75
N LYS A 104 4.88 -7.73 11.44
CA LYS A 104 4.17 -6.72 12.24
C LYS A 104 5.03 -6.19 13.38
N GLU A 105 5.69 -7.07 14.11
CA GLU A 105 6.61 -6.69 15.20
C GLU A 105 7.72 -5.78 14.68
N LYS A 106 8.34 -6.15 13.55
CA LYS A 106 9.38 -5.34 12.92
C LYS A 106 8.84 -3.98 12.45
N LEU A 107 7.63 -3.95 11.88
CA LEU A 107 6.96 -2.73 11.46
C LEU A 107 6.68 -1.82 12.65
N ALA A 108 6.19 -2.35 13.77
CA ALA A 108 5.95 -1.62 15.01
C ALA A 108 7.25 -1.01 15.55
N MET A 109 8.34 -1.80 15.61
CA MET A 109 9.64 -1.28 16.06
C MET A 109 10.15 -0.15 15.14
N GLN A 110 10.02 -0.29 13.83
CA GLN A 110 10.51 0.71 12.86
C GLN A 110 9.68 1.99 12.84
N THR A 111 8.38 1.90 13.14
CA THR A 111 7.51 3.08 13.24
C THR A 111 7.74 3.85 14.54
N GLU A 112 7.97 3.16 15.65
CA GLU A 112 8.30 3.80 16.93
C GLU A 112 9.69 4.47 16.93
N VAL A 113 10.69 3.85 16.28
CA VAL A 113 12.02 4.47 16.09
C VAL A 113 11.93 5.77 15.27
N GLN A 114 11.06 5.84 14.26
CA GLN A 114 10.89 7.05 13.45
C GLN A 114 10.16 8.19 14.18
N LYS A 115 9.36 7.90 15.20
CA LYS A 115 8.69 8.90 16.04
C LYS A 115 9.60 9.51 17.11
N THR A 116 10.76 8.90 17.38
CA THR A 116 11.74 9.42 18.34
C THR A 116 12.80 10.17 17.53
N PRO A 117 12.75 11.51 17.42
CA PRO A 117 13.86 12.24 16.85
C PRO A 117 15.03 12.07 17.81
N GLU A 118 16.17 11.57 17.32
CA GLU A 118 17.43 11.72 18.05
C GLU A 118 17.58 13.19 18.43
N LYS A 119 17.74 13.40 19.74
CA LYS A 119 17.78 14.69 20.42
C LYS A 119 19.08 15.43 20.14
#